data_AF-A0A257MJ09-F1
#
_entry.id   AF-A0A257MJ09-F1
#
_cell.length_a   1.000
_cell.length_b   1.000
_cell.length_c   1.000
_cell.angle_alpha   90.00
_cell.angle_beta   90.00
_cell.angle_gamma   90.00
#
_symmetry.space_group_name_H-M   'P 1'
#
loop_
_entity.id
_entity.type
_entity.pdbx_description
1 polymer ?
#
loop_
_entity_poly.entity_id
_entity_poly.type
_entity_poly.pdbx_seq_one_letter_code
_entity_poly.pdbx_strand_id
1 'polypeptide(L)' 'MQCSLVKKNWLEIGISSGLVLIMIVLILGAQMALPAELRSSGIALIVLLFIVAMGLVGLKLVDMQ' A
#
# COMPACT_ATOMS: atom_id res chain seq x y z
N MET A 1 24.12 16.02 15.67
CA MET A 1 23.99 14.61 15.23
C MET A 1 22.50 14.25 15.23
N GLN A 2 21.74 14.71 14.22
CA GLN A 2 20.28 14.47 14.14
C GLN A 2 19.76 14.30 12.69
N CYS A 3 20.57 14.60 11.66
CA CYS A 3 20.16 14.48 10.25
C CYS A 3 19.94 13.04 9.76
N SER A 4 20.51 12.02 10.43
CA SER A 4 20.33 10.62 10.03
C SER A 4 18.93 10.08 10.40
N LEU A 5 18.38 10.51 11.54
CA LEU A 5 17.09 10.02 12.05
C LEU A 5 15.91 10.56 11.23
N VAL A 6 15.98 11.82 10.81
CA VAL A 6 14.93 12.44 9.98
C VAL A 6 14.81 11.69 8.65
N LYS A 7 15.91 11.29 8.02
CA LYS A 7 15.87 10.60 6.72
C LYS A 7 15.19 9.22 6.78
N LYS A 8 15.33 8.47 7.88
CA LYS A 8 14.70 7.14 8.06
C LYS A 8 13.18 7.28 8.25
N ASN A 9 12.75 8.19 9.13
CA ASN A 9 11.32 8.45 9.37
C ASN A 9 10.59 9.00 8.13
N TRP A 10 11.23 9.88 7.36
CA TRP A 10 10.64 10.41 6.12
C TRP A 10 10.50 9.35 5.02
N LEU A 11 11.39 8.35 5.01
CA LEU A 11 11.34 7.24 4.07
C LEU A 11 10.23 6.24 4.46
N GLU A 12 10.03 6.00 5.75
CA GLU A 12 8.88 5.21 6.25
C GLU A 12 7.55 5.89 5.97
N ILE A 13 7.45 7.21 6.19
CA ILE A 13 6.25 8.00 5.87
C ILE A 13 6.02 8.00 4.35
N GLY A 14 7.07 8.15 3.54
CA GLY A 14 6.99 8.11 2.09
C GLY A 14 6.53 6.75 1.56
N ILE A 15 7.05 5.66 2.11
CA ILE A 15 6.62 4.30 1.75
C ILE A 15 5.19 4.05 2.19
N SER A 16 4.82 4.41 3.43
CA SER A 16 3.46 4.24 3.95
C SER A 16 2.42 5.04 3.14
N SER A 17 2.68 6.32 2.89
CA SER A 17 1.78 7.19 2.12
C SER A 17 1.72 6.80 0.64
N GLY A 18 2.85 6.43 0.04
CA GLY A 18 2.92 5.96 -1.34
C GLY A 18 2.18 4.63 -1.55
N LEU A 19 2.25 3.72 -0.59
CA LEU A 19 1.51 2.46 -0.65
C LEU A 19 -0.01 2.71 -0.62
N VAL A 20 -0.50 3.58 0.26
CA VAL A 20 -1.92 3.92 0.31
C VAL A 20 -2.39 4.57 -1.01
N LEU A 21 -1.58 5.42 -1.62
CA LEU A 21 -1.90 6.00 -2.94
C LEU A 21 -2.04 4.93 -4.02
N ILE A 22 -1.16 3.94 -4.06
CA ILE A 22 -1.25 2.81 -5.00
C ILE A 22 -2.53 2.00 -4.77
N MET A 23 -2.94 1.80 -3.51
CA MET A 23 -4.19 1.13 -3.17
C MET A 23 -5.41 1.86 -3.75
N ILE A 24 -5.45 3.19 -3.59
CA ILE A 24 -6.56 4.03 -4.07
C ILE A 24 -6.64 3.98 -5.59
N VAL A 25 -5.51 4.06 -6.29
CA VAL A 25 -5.47 3.98 -7.76
C VAL A 25 -5.94 2.62 -8.26
N LEU A 26 -5.54 1.52 -7.61
CA LEU A 26 -5.99 0.16 -7.96
C LEU A 26 -7.51 -0.01 -7.75
N ILE A 27 -8.04 0.50 -6.63
CA ILE A 27 -9.48 0.47 -6.36
C ILE A 27 -10.25 1.31 -7.38
N LEU A 28 -9.78 2.51 -7.71
CA LEU A 28 -10.40 3.35 -8.74
C LEU A 28 -10.34 2.71 -10.13
N GLY A 29 -9.20 2.14 -10.51
CA GLY A 29 -9.03 1.42 -11.77
C GLY A 29 -9.96 0.21 -11.88
N ALA A 30 -10.06 -0.57 -10.81
CA ALA A 30 -11.00 -1.70 -10.76
C ALA A 30 -12.45 -1.23 -10.85
N GLN A 31 -12.81 -0.11 -10.22
CA GLN A 31 -14.15 0.44 -10.32
C GLN A 31 -14.52 0.94 -11.73
N MET A 32 -13.52 1.36 -12.52
CA MET A 32 -13.71 1.77 -13.92
C MET A 32 -13.74 0.58 -14.89
N ALA A 33 -13.02 -0.49 -14.58
CA ALA A 33 -12.85 -1.65 -15.46
C ALA A 33 -13.81 -2.82 -15.17
N LEU A 34 -14.30 -2.97 -13.93
CA LEU A 34 -15.20 -4.06 -13.55
C LEU A 34 -16.68 -3.65 -13.59
N PRO A 35 -17.57 -4.53 -14.10
CA PRO A 35 -19.02 -4.34 -14.03
C PRO A 35 -19.51 -4.30 -12.58
N ALA A 36 -20.64 -3.63 -12.34
CA ALA A 36 -21.18 -3.34 -11.02
C ALA A 36 -21.38 -4.59 -10.13
N GLU A 37 -21.69 -5.72 -10.74
CA GLU A 37 -21.91 -7.01 -10.06
C GLU A 37 -20.61 -7.59 -9.46
N LEU A 38 -19.47 -7.35 -10.12
CA LEU A 38 -18.16 -7.85 -9.70
C LEU A 38 -17.35 -6.83 -8.90
N ARG A 39 -17.75 -5.54 -8.88
CA ARG A 39 -17.02 -4.46 -8.18
C ARG A 39 -16.74 -4.79 -6.72
N SER A 40 -17.72 -5.31 -5.99
CA SER A 40 -17.54 -5.62 -4.56
C SER A 40 -16.54 -6.76 -4.33
N SER A 41 -16.63 -7.83 -5.13
CA SER A 41 -15.69 -8.95 -5.08
C SER A 41 -14.28 -8.53 -5.52
N GLY A 42 -14.17 -7.73 -6.58
CA GLY A 42 -12.90 -7.20 -7.08
C GLY A 42 -12.21 -6.29 -6.07
N ILE A 43 -12.94 -5.40 -5.39
CA ILE A 43 -12.39 -4.57 -4.33
C ILE A 43 -11.92 -5.43 -3.16
N ALA A 44 -12.71 -6.42 -2.72
CA ALA A 44 -12.31 -7.33 -1.65
C ALA A 44 -11.02 -8.08 -1.98
N LEU A 45 -10.86 -8.55 -3.23
CA LEU A 45 -9.66 -9.22 -3.71
C LEU A 45 -8.44 -8.29 -3.73
N ILE A 46 -8.62 -7.04 -4.20
CA ILE A 46 -7.56 -6.02 -4.22
C ILE A 46 -7.10 -5.68 -2.81
N VAL A 47 -8.04 -5.48 -1.88
CA VAL A 47 -7.73 -5.20 -0.48
C VAL A 47 -7.00 -6.37 0.16
N LEU A 48 -7.43 -7.61 -0.12
CA LEU A 48 -6.76 -8.82 0.38
C LEU A 48 -5.31 -8.90 -0.10
N LEU A 49 -5.08 -8.67 -1.40
CA LEU A 49 -3.72 -8.58 -1.98
C LEU A 49 -2.91 -7.45 -1.33
N PHE A 50 -3.54 -6.31 -1.06
CA PHE A 50 -2.90 -5.17 -0.43
C PHE A 50 -2.45 -5.44 1.00
N ILE A 51 -3.26 -6.17 1.79
CA ILE A 51 -2.94 -6.57 3.15
C ILE A 51 -1.73 -7.52 3.16
N VAL A 52 -1.70 -8.49 2.25
CA VAL A 52 -0.56 -9.43 2.13
C VAL A 52 0.70 -8.67 1.72
N ALA A 53 0.60 -7.77 0.73
CA ALA A 53 1.73 -6.95 0.29
C ALA A 53 2.24 -6.01 1.40
N MET A 54 1.33 -5.33 2.12
CA MET A 54 1.64 -4.51 3.30
C MET A 54 2.38 -5.31 4.37
N GLY A 55 1.91 -6.53 4.67
CA GLY A 55 2.56 -7.40 5.65
C GLY A 55 3.98 -7.76 5.23
N LEU A 56 4.20 -8.07 3.95
CA LEU A 56 5.52 -8.37 3.39
C LEU A 56 6.45 -7.14 3.38
N VAL A 57 5.93 -5.98 2.98
CA VAL A 57 6.68 -4.72 2.97
C VAL A 57 7.04 -4.32 4.41
N GLY A 58 6.12 -4.46 5.36
CA GLY A 58 6.38 -4.24 6.79
C GLY A 58 7.46 -5.17 7.34
N LEU A 59 7.44 -6.45 6.95
CA LEU A 59 8.49 -7.41 7.31
C LEU A 59 9.85 -7.01 6.72
N LYS A 60 9.87 -6.55 5.47
CA LYS A 60 11.09 -6.07 4.78
C LYS A 60 11.62 -4.76 5.37
N LEU A 61 10.74 -3.89 5.86
CA LEU A 61 11.14 -2.67 6.56
C LEU A 61 11.78 -2.97 7.92
N VAL A 62 11.26 -3.96 8.64
CA VAL A 62 11.85 -4.48 9.89
C VAL A 62 13.21 -5.14 9.64
N ASP A 63 13.36 -5.89 8.55
CA ASP A 63 14.64 -6.54 8.16
C ASP A 63 15.72 -5.53 7.71
N MET A 64 15.30 -4.39 7.14
CA MET A 64 16.18 -3.27 6.80
C MET A 64 16.53 -2.35 7.99
N GLN A 65 15.99 -2.64 9.18
CA GLN A 65 16.11 -1.76 10.34
C GLN A 65 17.39 -1.99 11.13
#